data_AF-A0A7I7Q3E7-F1
#
_entry.id   AF-A0A7I7Q3E7-F1
#
_cell.length_a   1.000
_cell.length_b   1.000
_cell.length_c   1.000
_cell.angle_alpha   90.00
_cell.angle_beta   90.00
_cell.angle_gamma   90.00
#
_symmetry.space_group_name_H-M   'P 1'
#
loop_
_entity.id
_entity.type
_entity.pdbx_description
1 polymer ?
#
loop_
_entity_poly.entity_id
_entity_poly.type
_entity_poly.pdbx_seq_one_letter_code
_entity_poly.pdbx_strand_id
1 'polypeptide(L)'
;MRRRIQLVCLATGPALAALYGVGVILFARMIPVNSPDMSIAAVVASYQAHATGIRVGMAMVVFGAALMITWGAAVATQTRRGAPDYPILFHIQIACAVTACINGVMLCLAGGLAAFRPDTLSGESIRLLNDLFWLLWTIPGTSFEVRCFAAAAAILTDKGANPVFPRWAGYFSVFVGCSFLPGVLAFFAKHGPISYNGLIPWWIPTVTFFSWVIVMTPLTWKAIDREAAQPPAEQITDPAVIAEFARLRADIAARDPGAREAIDA
;
A
#
# COMPACT_ATOMS: atom_id res chain seq x y z
N MET A 1 7.14 -0.09 -24.67
CA MET A 1 5.73 -0.13 -24.21
C MET A 1 5.60 -0.47 -22.72
N ARG A 2 6.24 -1.56 -22.25
CA ARG A 2 6.21 -2.00 -20.82
C ARG A 2 6.60 -0.90 -19.81
N ARG A 3 7.70 -0.17 -20.04
CA ARG A 3 8.12 0.96 -19.18
C ARG A 3 7.03 2.02 -18.97
N ARG A 4 6.39 2.47 -20.06
CA ARG A 4 5.39 3.55 -20.00
C ARG A 4 4.19 3.16 -19.14
N ILE A 5 3.72 1.92 -19.27
CA ILE A 5 2.60 1.41 -18.47
C ILE A 5 2.98 1.38 -16.98
N GLN A 6 4.15 0.85 -16.64
CA GLN A 6 4.63 0.83 -15.26
C GLN A 6 4.74 2.25 -14.67
N LEU A 7 5.24 3.23 -15.43
CA LEU A 7 5.33 4.62 -14.97
C LEU A 7 3.97 5.29 -14.78
N VAL A 8 2.98 5.02 -15.65
CA VAL A 8 1.61 5.51 -15.46
C VAL A 8 1.01 4.93 -14.19
N CYS A 9 1.15 3.63 -13.96
CA CYS A 9 0.75 2.98 -12.72
C CYS A 9 1.46 3.59 -11.50
N LEU A 10 2.76 3.82 -11.59
CA LEU A 10 3.55 4.41 -10.52
C LEU A 10 3.15 5.87 -10.21
N ALA A 11 2.79 6.67 -11.22
CA ALA A 11 2.35 8.05 -11.04
C ALA A 11 1.06 8.17 -10.23
N THR A 12 0.29 7.08 -10.12
CA THR A 12 -0.90 7.05 -9.25
C THR A 12 -0.55 7.13 -7.76
N GLY A 13 0.71 6.86 -7.37
CA GLY A 13 1.26 7.05 -6.02
C GLY A 13 1.10 8.47 -5.48
N PRO A 14 1.80 9.46 -6.06
CA PRO A 14 1.62 10.86 -5.67
C PRO A 14 0.18 11.36 -5.79
N ALA A 15 -0.57 10.88 -6.80
CA ALA A 15 -1.97 11.25 -6.97
C ALA A 15 -2.86 10.73 -5.81
N LEU A 16 -2.65 9.48 -5.36
CA LEU A 16 -3.39 8.95 -4.19
C LEU A 16 -3.07 9.75 -2.93
N ALA A 17 -1.80 10.13 -2.75
CA ALA A 17 -1.38 10.90 -1.59
C ALA A 17 -2.03 12.30 -1.59
N ALA A 18 -2.07 12.95 -2.75
CA ALA A 18 -2.73 14.23 -2.93
C ALA A 18 -4.25 14.12 -2.71
N LEU A 19 -4.92 13.10 -3.26
CA LEU A 19 -6.36 12.91 -3.09
C LEU A 19 -6.76 12.67 -1.63
N TYR A 20 -6.00 11.84 -0.90
CA TYR A 20 -6.23 11.63 0.53
C TYR A 20 -5.98 12.91 1.34
N GLY A 21 -4.81 13.53 1.17
CA GLY A 21 -4.42 14.72 1.93
C GLY A 21 -5.34 15.91 1.66
N VAL A 22 -5.51 16.29 0.39
CA VAL A 22 -6.38 17.41 0.00
C VAL A 22 -7.84 17.13 0.35
N GLY A 23 -8.31 15.90 0.10
CA GLY A 23 -9.69 15.50 0.40
C GLY A 23 -10.02 15.62 1.88
N VAL A 24 -9.17 15.10 2.77
CA VAL A 24 -9.44 15.09 4.22
C VAL A 24 -9.12 16.43 4.88
N ILE A 25 -8.02 17.08 4.50
CA ILE A 25 -7.55 18.32 5.16
C ILE A 25 -8.29 19.54 4.63
N LEU A 26 -8.34 19.74 3.30
CA LEU A 26 -8.87 20.99 2.72
C LEU A 26 -10.39 20.94 2.51
N PHE A 27 -10.90 19.83 1.97
CA PHE A 27 -12.32 19.69 1.66
C PHE A 27 -13.13 19.19 2.86
N ALA A 28 -12.76 18.05 3.46
CA ALA A 28 -13.54 17.51 4.57
C ALA A 28 -13.33 18.29 5.87
N ARG A 29 -12.16 18.92 6.05
CA ARG A 29 -11.78 19.65 7.27
C ARG A 29 -11.95 18.80 8.54
N MET A 30 -11.68 17.50 8.41
CA MET A 30 -11.82 16.53 9.49
C MET A 30 -10.54 16.40 10.33
N ILE A 31 -9.56 17.28 10.09
CA ILE A 31 -8.32 17.39 10.87
C ILE A 31 -8.36 18.73 11.63
N PRO A 32 -8.23 18.74 12.97
CA PRO A 32 -7.91 17.60 13.84
C PRO A 32 -9.04 16.58 13.96
N VAL A 33 -8.66 15.32 14.17
CA VAL A 33 -9.57 14.19 14.31
C VAL A 33 -10.47 14.37 15.54
N ASN A 34 -11.76 14.12 15.35
CA ASN A 34 -12.78 14.11 16.39
C ASN A 34 -12.35 13.23 17.58
N SER A 35 -12.48 13.71 18.82
CA SER A 35 -12.12 12.88 19.99
C SER A 35 -13.20 11.84 20.28
N PRO A 36 -12.85 10.62 20.73
CA PRO A 36 -13.84 9.62 21.19
C PRO A 36 -14.78 10.14 22.30
N ASP A 37 -14.32 11.15 23.05
CA ASP A 37 -15.03 11.75 24.19
C ASP A 37 -15.86 12.97 23.83
N MET A 38 -15.83 13.40 22.57
CA MET A 38 -16.69 14.51 22.17
C MET A 38 -18.15 14.14 22.44
N SER A 39 -18.90 15.12 22.95
CA SER A 39 -20.33 14.95 23.12
C SER A 39 -21.00 14.67 21.77
N ILE A 40 -22.10 13.92 21.79
CA ILE A 40 -22.88 13.62 20.58
C ILE A 40 -23.23 14.92 19.84
N ALA A 41 -23.65 15.95 20.57
CA ALA A 41 -23.98 17.25 19.99
C ALA A 41 -22.78 17.89 19.26
N ALA A 42 -21.57 17.80 19.82
CA ALA A 42 -20.37 18.31 19.18
C ALA A 42 -20.00 17.53 17.91
N VAL A 43 -20.13 16.19 17.93
CA VAL A 43 -19.93 15.36 16.74
C VAL A 43 -20.92 15.75 15.65
N VAL A 44 -22.22 15.84 15.97
CA VAL A 44 -23.27 16.22 15.00
C VAL A 44 -23.00 17.60 14.42
N ALA A 45 -22.67 18.57 15.26
CA ALA A 45 -22.33 19.93 14.82
C ALA A 45 -21.15 19.95 13.84
N SER A 46 -20.13 19.11 14.04
CA SER A 46 -18.97 19.03 13.13
C SER A 46 -19.37 18.59 11.71
N TYR A 47 -20.31 17.65 11.60
CA TYR A 47 -20.83 17.19 10.31
C TYR A 47 -21.77 18.21 9.66
N GLN A 48 -22.65 18.85 10.45
CA GLN A 48 -23.59 19.87 9.94
C GLN A 48 -22.87 21.11 9.42
N ALA A 49 -21.84 21.57 10.11
CA ALA A 49 -21.10 22.78 9.74
C ALA A 49 -20.41 22.67 8.37
N HIS A 50 -20.08 21.46 7.91
CA HIS A 50 -19.31 21.27 6.68
C HIS A 50 -19.69 20.06 5.82
N ALA A 51 -20.98 19.68 5.81
CA ALA A 51 -21.46 18.47 5.15
C ALA A 51 -21.03 18.33 3.68
N THR A 52 -21.16 19.39 2.88
CA THR A 52 -20.76 19.36 1.44
C THR A 52 -19.26 19.14 1.27
N GLY A 53 -18.45 19.82 2.09
CA GLY A 53 -16.99 19.65 2.05
C GLY A 53 -16.58 18.22 2.41
N ILE A 54 -17.21 17.64 3.44
CA ILE A 54 -17.00 16.24 3.82
C ILE A 54 -17.36 15.30 2.67
N ARG A 55 -18.52 15.48 2.01
CA ARG A 55 -18.93 14.64 0.87
C ARG A 55 -17.91 14.71 -0.28
N VAL A 56 -17.45 15.91 -0.63
CA VAL A 56 -16.42 16.11 -1.67
C VAL A 56 -15.11 15.44 -1.26
N GLY A 57 -14.68 15.64 -0.01
CA GLY A 57 -13.47 15.01 0.53
C GLY A 57 -13.54 13.50 0.50
N MET A 58 -14.66 12.90 0.91
CA MET A 58 -14.88 11.45 0.85
C MET A 58 -14.85 10.93 -0.59
N ALA A 59 -15.46 11.64 -1.55
CA ALA A 59 -15.38 11.26 -2.95
C ALA A 59 -13.93 11.24 -3.45
N MET A 60 -13.12 12.23 -3.09
CA MET A 60 -11.69 12.27 -3.44
C MET A 60 -10.93 11.07 -2.85
N VAL A 61 -11.19 10.73 -1.57
CA VAL A 61 -10.55 9.59 -0.89
C VAL A 61 -10.96 8.26 -1.54
N VAL A 62 -12.22 8.08 -1.97
CA VAL A 62 -12.66 6.88 -2.72
C VAL A 62 -11.85 6.71 -4.01
N PHE A 63 -11.69 7.79 -4.80
CA PHE A 63 -10.88 7.70 -6.02
C PHE A 63 -9.41 7.43 -5.69
N GLY A 64 -8.87 8.05 -4.65
CA GLY A 64 -7.52 7.76 -4.16
C GLY A 64 -7.35 6.30 -3.73
N ALA A 65 -8.38 5.67 -3.16
CA ALA A 65 -8.33 4.29 -2.72
C ALA A 65 -8.13 3.33 -3.90
N ALA A 66 -8.80 3.59 -5.03
CA ALA A 66 -8.63 2.81 -6.26
C ALA A 66 -7.19 2.89 -6.81
N LEU A 67 -6.54 4.06 -6.67
CA LEU A 67 -5.16 4.26 -7.11
C LEU A 67 -4.14 3.44 -6.31
N MET A 68 -4.49 2.93 -5.12
CA MET A 68 -3.62 2.00 -4.39
C MET A 68 -3.34 0.72 -5.16
N ILE A 69 -4.28 0.25 -5.99
CA ILE A 69 -4.13 -0.98 -6.76
C ILE A 69 -3.07 -0.79 -7.83
N THR A 70 -3.17 0.28 -8.62
CA THR A 70 -2.23 0.54 -9.73
C THR A 70 -0.85 0.90 -9.22
N TRP A 71 -0.76 1.76 -8.21
CA TRP A 71 0.52 2.08 -7.59
C TRP A 71 1.16 0.86 -6.91
N GLY A 72 0.38 0.12 -6.13
CA GLY A 72 0.83 -1.10 -5.45
C GLY A 72 1.31 -2.16 -6.43
N ALA A 73 0.65 -2.32 -7.58
CA ALA A 73 1.07 -3.24 -8.63
C ALA A 73 2.43 -2.85 -9.25
N ALA A 74 2.69 -1.55 -9.45
CA ALA A 74 3.99 -1.10 -9.96
C ALA A 74 5.14 -1.41 -8.97
N VAL A 75 4.93 -1.13 -7.68
CA VAL A 75 5.90 -1.45 -6.63
C VAL A 75 6.10 -2.96 -6.51
N ALA A 76 5.01 -3.73 -6.42
CA ALA A 76 5.05 -5.19 -6.28
C ALA A 76 5.78 -5.84 -7.47
N THR A 77 5.53 -5.36 -8.70
CA THR A 77 6.23 -5.86 -9.90
C THR A 77 7.74 -5.70 -9.78
N GLN A 78 8.22 -4.54 -9.31
CA GLN A 78 9.66 -4.32 -9.14
C GLN A 78 10.23 -5.14 -7.98
N THR A 79 9.51 -5.30 -6.86
CA THR A 79 10.00 -6.16 -5.75
C THR A 79 10.07 -7.63 -6.17
N ARG A 80 9.13 -8.12 -6.99
CA ARG A 80 9.17 -9.46 -7.58
C ARG A 80 10.40 -9.66 -8.46
N ARG A 81 10.81 -8.63 -9.21
CA ARG A 81 12.01 -8.69 -10.06
C ARG A 81 13.29 -8.92 -9.25
N GLY A 82 13.36 -8.42 -8.01
CA GLY A 82 14.49 -8.66 -7.10
C GLY A 82 14.41 -9.97 -6.32
N ALA A 83 13.23 -10.60 -6.27
CA ALA A 83 12.97 -11.82 -5.53
C ALA A 83 12.14 -12.83 -6.36
N PRO A 84 12.64 -13.28 -7.53
CA PRO A 84 11.89 -14.14 -8.45
C PRO A 84 11.50 -15.49 -7.82
N ASP A 85 12.33 -16.03 -6.92
CA ASP A 85 12.12 -17.31 -6.23
C ASP A 85 10.99 -17.27 -5.20
N TYR A 86 10.48 -16.07 -4.87
CA TYR A 86 9.45 -15.86 -3.86
C TYR A 86 8.20 -15.16 -4.44
N PRO A 87 7.53 -15.75 -5.46
CA PRO A 87 6.35 -15.14 -6.08
C PRO A 87 5.20 -14.92 -5.09
N ILE A 88 5.17 -15.69 -3.99
CA ILE A 88 4.20 -15.50 -2.91
C ILE A 88 4.24 -14.08 -2.33
N LEU A 89 5.41 -13.43 -2.24
CA LEU A 89 5.56 -12.07 -1.72
C LEU A 89 4.89 -11.04 -2.64
N PHE A 90 4.91 -11.27 -3.95
CA PHE A 90 4.17 -10.47 -4.91
C PHE A 90 2.65 -10.62 -4.72
N HIS A 91 2.17 -11.86 -4.61
CA HIS A 91 0.74 -12.12 -4.43
C HIS A 91 0.20 -11.53 -3.14
N ILE A 92 0.95 -11.62 -2.03
CA ILE A 92 0.62 -10.97 -0.77
C ILE A 92 0.48 -9.46 -0.98
N GLN A 93 1.45 -8.81 -1.64
CA GLN A 93 1.39 -7.37 -1.86
C GLN A 93 0.16 -6.94 -2.67
N ILE A 94 -0.18 -7.68 -3.73
CA ILE A 94 -1.36 -7.42 -4.57
C ILE A 94 -2.67 -7.65 -3.79
N ALA A 95 -2.78 -8.75 -3.05
CA ALA A 95 -3.96 -9.03 -2.23
C ALA A 95 -4.18 -7.91 -1.21
N CYS A 96 -3.12 -7.51 -0.51
CA CYS A 96 -3.17 -6.39 0.42
C CYS A 96 -3.53 -5.06 -0.28
N ALA A 97 -3.09 -4.82 -1.53
CA ALA A 97 -3.47 -3.64 -2.34
C ALA A 97 -4.97 -3.55 -2.56
N VAL A 98 -5.59 -4.67 -2.91
CA VAL A 98 -7.04 -4.77 -3.07
C VAL A 98 -7.76 -4.57 -1.73
N THR A 99 -7.28 -5.20 -0.64
CA THR A 99 -7.88 -5.02 0.70
C THR A 99 -7.82 -3.55 1.15
N ALA A 100 -6.71 -2.85 0.93
CA ALA A 100 -6.60 -1.44 1.27
C ALA A 100 -7.54 -0.55 0.44
N CYS A 101 -7.75 -0.88 -0.84
CA CYS A 101 -8.74 -0.20 -1.67
C CYS A 101 -10.15 -0.38 -1.11
N ILE A 102 -10.53 -1.62 -0.77
CA ILE A 102 -11.84 -1.92 -0.16
C ILE A 102 -12.00 -1.15 1.16
N ASN A 103 -10.96 -1.13 1.99
CA ASN A 103 -10.98 -0.36 3.23
C ASN A 103 -11.20 1.14 2.98
N GLY A 104 -10.51 1.71 2.00
CA GLY A 104 -10.70 3.09 1.56
C GLY A 104 -12.14 3.38 1.10
N VAL A 105 -12.80 2.42 0.45
CA VAL A 105 -14.22 2.57 0.10
C VAL A 105 -15.10 2.53 1.36
N MET A 106 -14.87 1.55 2.24
CA MET A 106 -15.65 1.39 3.48
C MET A 106 -15.54 2.62 4.39
N LEU A 107 -14.35 3.20 4.56
CA LEU A 107 -14.17 4.42 5.35
C LEU A 107 -14.99 5.56 4.74
N CYS A 108 -14.92 5.75 3.42
CA CYS A 108 -15.63 6.84 2.77
C CYS A 108 -17.14 6.69 2.85
N LEU A 109 -17.65 5.46 2.84
CA LEU A 109 -19.07 5.19 3.07
C LEU A 109 -19.48 5.59 4.49
N ALA A 110 -18.70 5.27 5.51
CA ALA A 110 -19.00 5.65 6.90
C ALA A 110 -19.03 7.18 7.08
N GLY A 111 -17.95 7.87 6.68
CA GLY A 111 -17.85 9.34 6.81
C GLY A 111 -18.81 10.09 5.88
N GLY A 112 -18.98 9.59 4.66
CA GLY A 112 -19.89 10.16 3.66
C GLY A 112 -21.35 10.02 4.07
N LEU A 113 -21.73 8.88 4.66
CA LEU A 113 -23.09 8.66 5.16
C LEU A 113 -23.41 9.54 6.37
N ALA A 114 -22.47 9.70 7.30
CA ALA A 114 -22.61 10.64 8.42
C ALA A 114 -22.86 12.07 7.92
N ALA A 115 -22.18 12.48 6.84
CA ALA A 115 -22.39 13.78 6.20
C ALA A 115 -23.58 13.83 5.23
N PHE A 116 -24.20 12.70 4.85
CA PHE A 116 -25.19 12.65 3.78
C PHE A 116 -26.51 13.30 4.18
N ARG A 117 -26.98 13.05 5.42
CA ARG A 117 -28.20 13.65 5.98
C ARG A 117 -28.06 13.89 7.50
N PRO A 118 -27.13 14.78 7.91
CA PRO A 118 -26.82 14.96 9.32
C PRO A 118 -28.01 15.50 10.13
N ASP A 119 -29.01 16.10 9.48
CA ASP A 119 -30.18 16.67 10.15
C ASP A 119 -31.32 15.66 10.40
N THR A 120 -31.32 14.53 9.70
CA THR A 120 -32.39 13.50 9.82
C THR A 120 -31.93 12.26 10.57
N LEU A 121 -30.63 12.02 10.63
CA LEU A 121 -30.03 10.92 11.40
C LEU A 121 -30.07 11.26 12.89
N SER A 122 -30.26 10.26 13.75
CA SER A 122 -30.11 10.47 15.19
C SER A 122 -28.65 10.79 15.51
N GLY A 123 -28.42 11.55 16.58
CA GLY A 123 -27.06 11.90 17.00
C GLY A 123 -26.20 10.67 17.33
N GLU A 124 -26.80 9.63 17.92
CA GLU A 124 -26.12 8.36 18.18
C GLU A 124 -25.67 7.66 16.89
N SER A 125 -26.49 7.68 15.83
CA SER A 125 -26.09 7.12 14.53
C SER A 125 -24.93 7.89 13.91
N ILE A 126 -24.92 9.22 14.02
CA ILE A 126 -23.81 10.04 13.51
C ILE A 126 -22.53 9.76 14.31
N ARG A 127 -22.61 9.62 15.64
CA ARG A 127 -21.48 9.26 16.48
C ARG A 127 -20.93 7.87 16.14
N LEU A 128 -21.81 6.87 15.96
CA LEU A 128 -21.41 5.53 15.54
C LEU A 128 -20.70 5.55 14.19
N LEU A 129 -21.22 6.29 13.21
CA LEU A 129 -20.60 6.40 11.88
C LEU A 129 -19.26 7.16 11.92
N ASN A 130 -19.14 8.19 12.76
CA ASN A 130 -17.89 8.89 13.02
C ASN A 130 -16.83 7.94 13.60
N ASP A 131 -17.19 7.20 14.64
CA ASP A 131 -16.26 6.26 15.28
C ASP A 131 -15.89 5.14 14.32
N LEU A 132 -16.85 4.61 13.54
CA LEU A 132 -16.59 3.64 12.49
C LEU A 132 -15.63 4.20 11.42
N PHE A 133 -15.80 5.43 10.97
CA PHE A 133 -14.92 6.10 10.02
C PHE A 133 -13.48 6.16 10.54
N TRP A 134 -13.28 6.67 11.76
CA TRP A 134 -11.93 6.83 12.33
C TRP A 134 -11.28 5.50 12.72
N LEU A 135 -12.06 4.53 13.18
CA LEU A 135 -11.57 3.18 13.44
C LEU A 135 -11.19 2.48 12.13
N LEU A 136 -11.96 2.63 11.04
CA LEU A 136 -11.60 2.11 9.70
C LEU A 136 -10.39 2.82 9.08
N TRP A 137 -10.08 4.03 9.52
CA TRP A 137 -8.83 4.69 9.13
C TRP A 137 -7.63 4.10 9.88
N THR A 138 -7.82 3.87 11.18
CA THR A 138 -6.74 3.62 12.14
C THR A 138 -6.37 2.15 12.26
N ILE A 139 -7.36 1.25 12.23
CA ILE A 139 -7.24 -0.16 12.61
C ILE A 139 -6.93 -1.11 11.43
N PRO A 140 -7.45 -0.88 10.22
CA PRO A 140 -7.19 -1.72 9.04
C PRO A 140 -5.72 -1.75 8.55
N GLY A 141 -4.78 -1.30 9.38
CA GLY A 141 -3.34 -1.52 9.24
C GLY A 141 -2.94 -2.97 9.00
N THR A 142 -3.75 -3.96 9.40
CA THR A 142 -3.43 -5.38 9.22
C THR A 142 -3.07 -5.77 7.79
N SER A 143 -3.72 -5.17 6.77
CA SER A 143 -3.37 -5.44 5.37
C SER A 143 -2.15 -4.64 4.89
N PHE A 144 -1.96 -3.41 5.36
CA PHE A 144 -0.85 -2.55 4.94
C PHE A 144 0.47 -2.97 5.58
N GLU A 145 0.45 -3.37 6.85
CA GLU A 145 1.58 -3.94 7.58
C GLU A 145 2.12 -5.18 6.88
N VAL A 146 1.23 -6.12 6.55
CA VAL A 146 1.57 -7.34 5.83
C VAL A 146 2.15 -7.02 4.45
N ARG A 147 1.61 -6.01 3.75
CA ARG A 147 2.22 -5.52 2.50
C ARG A 147 3.64 -5.00 2.72
N CYS A 148 3.85 -4.19 3.75
CA CYS A 148 5.16 -3.62 4.08
C CYS A 148 6.17 -4.70 4.43
N PHE A 149 5.77 -5.73 5.21
CA PHE A 149 6.62 -6.87 5.52
C PHE A 149 6.92 -7.74 4.29
N ALA A 150 5.95 -7.96 3.41
CA ALA A 150 6.17 -8.68 2.16
C ALA A 150 7.13 -7.93 1.22
N ALA A 151 6.97 -6.61 1.08
CA ALA A 151 7.88 -5.77 0.33
C ALA A 151 9.29 -5.76 0.97
N ALA A 152 9.37 -5.63 2.29
CA ALA A 152 10.63 -5.69 3.03
C ALA A 152 11.36 -7.02 2.81
N ALA A 153 10.64 -8.14 2.95
CA ALA A 153 11.19 -9.47 2.71
C ALA A 153 11.75 -9.57 1.29
N ALA A 154 10.98 -9.17 0.27
CA ALA A 154 11.41 -9.21 -1.13
C ALA A 154 12.65 -8.34 -1.39
N ILE A 155 12.73 -7.15 -0.79
CA ILE A 155 13.89 -6.26 -0.92
C ILE A 155 15.13 -6.83 -0.22
N LEU A 156 14.96 -7.44 0.97
CA LEU A 156 16.07 -7.93 1.78
C LEU A 156 16.61 -9.27 1.31
N THR A 157 15.79 -10.08 0.63
CA THR A 157 16.18 -11.35 -0.01
C THR A 157 16.84 -11.17 -1.37
N ASP A 158 16.74 -10.00 -1.99
CA ASP A 158 17.49 -9.68 -3.21
C ASP A 158 19.00 -9.72 -2.92
N LYS A 159 19.64 -10.79 -3.42
CA LYS A 159 21.08 -11.05 -3.35
C LYS A 159 21.78 -10.77 -4.68
N GLY A 160 21.09 -10.14 -5.65
CA GLY A 160 21.68 -9.81 -6.93
C GLY A 160 22.88 -8.88 -6.80
N ALA A 161 23.83 -8.97 -7.73
CA ALA A 161 24.99 -8.07 -7.76
C ALA A 161 24.57 -6.58 -7.89
N ASN A 162 23.41 -6.33 -8.50
CA ASN A 162 22.78 -5.02 -8.61
C ASN A 162 21.33 -5.09 -8.10
N PRO A 163 21.10 -4.98 -6.77
CA PRO A 163 19.77 -5.11 -6.19
C PRO A 163 18.78 -4.10 -6.78
N VAL A 164 17.53 -4.51 -6.95
CA VAL A 164 16.46 -3.68 -7.52
C VAL A 164 16.20 -2.45 -6.64
N PHE A 165 16.14 -2.68 -5.34
CA PHE A 165 15.99 -1.65 -4.32
C PHE A 165 17.21 -1.63 -3.39
N PRO A 166 17.58 -0.47 -2.83
CA PRO A 166 18.60 -0.43 -1.80
C PRO A 166 18.09 -1.11 -0.52
N ARG A 167 18.97 -1.82 0.21
CA ARG A 167 18.60 -2.61 1.40
C ARG A 167 17.92 -1.78 2.50
N TRP A 168 18.28 -0.50 2.65
CA TRP A 168 17.65 0.39 3.60
C TRP A 168 16.15 0.57 3.35
N ALA A 169 15.69 0.47 2.09
CA ALA A 169 14.26 0.56 1.77
C ALA A 169 13.49 -0.65 2.33
N GLY A 170 14.15 -1.81 2.44
CA GLY A 170 13.63 -2.98 3.13
C GLY A 170 13.46 -2.73 4.63
N TYR A 171 14.50 -2.26 5.31
CA TYR A 171 14.41 -1.91 6.75
C TYR A 171 13.41 -0.78 7.03
N PHE A 172 13.35 0.21 6.16
CA PHE A 172 12.35 1.28 6.24
C PHE A 172 10.93 0.71 6.08
N SER A 173 10.72 -0.25 5.18
CA SER A 173 9.42 -0.94 5.05
C SER A 173 9.08 -1.77 6.29
N VAL A 174 10.05 -2.42 6.95
CA VAL A 174 9.82 -3.07 8.25
C VAL A 174 9.39 -2.06 9.30
N PHE A 175 10.10 -0.92 9.41
CA PHE A 175 9.75 0.14 10.35
C PHE A 175 8.33 0.66 10.12
N VAL A 176 7.97 0.92 8.87
CA VAL A 176 6.61 1.36 8.50
C VAL A 176 5.59 0.31 8.90
N GLY A 177 5.81 -0.98 8.58
CA GLY A 177 4.93 -2.06 9.03
C GLY A 177 4.78 -2.10 10.55
N CYS A 178 5.88 -2.05 11.30
CA CYS A 178 5.82 -2.05 12.76
C CYS A 178 5.08 -0.84 13.35
N SER A 179 5.11 0.31 12.67
CA SER A 179 4.46 1.54 13.15
C SER A 179 2.92 1.46 13.16
N PHE A 180 2.34 0.55 12.38
CA PHE A 180 0.89 0.36 12.27
C PHE A 180 0.34 -0.66 13.28
N LEU A 181 1.15 -1.64 13.72
CA LEU A 181 0.74 -2.68 14.67
C LEU A 181 0.03 -2.14 15.93
N PRO A 182 0.49 -1.04 16.55
CA PRO A 182 -0.17 -0.50 17.75
C PRO A 182 -1.54 0.14 17.47
N GLY A 183 -1.96 0.30 16.22
CA GLY A 183 -3.24 0.91 15.85
C GLY A 183 -4.45 0.19 16.45
N VAL A 184 -4.35 -1.13 16.66
CA VAL A 184 -5.41 -1.94 17.32
C VAL A 184 -5.67 -1.51 18.76
N LEU A 185 -4.72 -0.82 19.41
CA LEU A 185 -4.89 -0.32 20.78
C LEU A 185 -5.98 0.75 20.87
N ALA A 186 -6.36 1.37 19.76
CA ALA A 186 -7.43 2.36 19.67
C ALA A 186 -8.80 1.85 20.15
N PHE A 187 -9.07 0.55 20.14
CA PHE A 187 -10.30 0.00 20.71
C PHE A 187 -10.40 0.17 22.23
N PHE A 188 -9.26 0.16 22.91
CA PHE A 188 -9.22 0.06 24.36
C PHE A 188 -9.24 1.42 25.03
N ALA A 189 -8.73 2.47 24.38
CA ALA A 189 -8.64 3.80 24.95
C ALA A 189 -9.50 4.84 24.23
N LYS A 190 -10.11 5.71 25.04
CA LYS A 190 -10.92 6.85 24.57
C LYS A 190 -10.16 8.17 24.72
N HIS A 191 -9.11 8.17 25.55
CA HIS A 191 -8.25 9.31 25.81
C HIS A 191 -6.76 8.99 25.59
N GLY A 192 -5.96 10.05 25.47
CA GLY A 192 -4.50 9.97 25.53
C GLY A 192 -3.85 9.51 24.22
N PRO A 193 -2.56 9.11 24.25
CA PRO A 193 -1.81 8.85 23.03
C PRO A 193 -2.26 7.60 22.27
N ILE A 194 -3.05 6.73 22.90
CA ILE A 194 -3.54 5.46 22.35
C ILE A 194 -5.03 5.49 21.93
N SER A 195 -5.73 6.62 22.06
CA SER A 195 -7.07 6.79 21.47
C SER A 195 -6.99 6.87 19.95
N TYR A 196 -8.10 6.64 19.22
CA TYR A 196 -8.07 6.66 17.75
C TYR A 196 -7.63 8.00 17.15
N ASN A 197 -7.76 9.11 17.88
CA ASN A 197 -7.28 10.44 17.49
C ASN A 197 -5.89 10.78 18.06
N GLY A 198 -5.27 9.86 18.80
CA GLY A 198 -4.01 10.03 19.51
C GLY A 198 -2.76 9.84 18.65
N LEU A 199 -1.60 10.10 19.25
CA LEU A 199 -0.29 10.02 18.56
C LEU A 199 -0.03 8.65 17.90
N ILE A 200 -0.34 7.57 18.62
CA ILE A 200 0.04 6.22 18.22
C ILE A 200 -0.86 5.70 17.09
N PRO A 201 -2.20 5.76 17.19
CA PRO A 201 -3.04 5.17 16.15
C PRO A 201 -3.28 6.10 14.96
N TRP A 202 -3.24 7.43 15.17
CA TRP A 202 -3.48 8.40 14.11
C TRP A 202 -2.20 8.93 13.48
N TRP A 203 -1.39 9.66 14.24
CA TRP A 203 -0.30 10.46 13.69
C TRP A 203 0.85 9.62 13.13
N ILE A 204 1.33 8.65 13.90
CA ILE A 204 2.47 7.80 13.49
C ILE A 204 2.13 7.04 12.19
N PRO A 205 1.05 6.23 12.11
CA PRO A 205 0.65 5.52 10.89
C PRO A 205 0.41 6.44 9.70
N THR A 206 -0.25 7.59 9.92
CA THR A 206 -0.53 8.54 8.84
C THR A 206 0.77 9.07 8.24
N VAL A 207 1.69 9.56 9.07
CA VAL A 207 2.98 10.09 8.60
C VAL A 207 3.82 8.98 7.96
N THR A 208 3.90 7.79 8.57
CA THR A 208 4.69 6.69 8.03
C THR A 208 4.15 6.18 6.71
N PHE A 209 2.83 6.10 6.51
CA PHE A 209 2.22 5.76 5.22
C PHE A 209 2.59 6.75 4.11
N PHE A 210 2.35 8.05 4.31
CA PHE A 210 2.66 9.04 3.28
C PHE A 210 4.17 9.09 3.00
N SER A 211 5.01 8.99 4.04
CA SER A 211 6.45 8.90 3.87
C SER A 211 6.84 7.67 3.05
N TRP A 212 6.19 6.52 3.28
CA TRP A 212 6.45 5.29 2.55
C TRP A 212 6.10 5.42 1.07
N VAL A 213 4.95 6.01 0.75
CA VAL A 213 4.55 6.30 -0.64
C VAL A 213 5.56 7.23 -1.30
N ILE A 214 5.94 8.33 -0.64
CA ILE A 214 6.88 9.34 -1.16
C ILE A 214 8.27 8.74 -1.38
N VAL A 215 8.71 7.83 -0.53
CA VAL A 215 10.03 7.17 -0.63
C VAL A 215 10.03 6.05 -1.68
N MET A 216 9.03 5.17 -1.66
CA MET A 216 8.99 4.01 -2.57
C MET A 216 8.75 4.43 -4.02
N THR A 217 8.04 5.54 -4.26
CA THR A 217 7.77 6.03 -5.61
C THR A 217 9.05 6.32 -6.43
N PRO A 218 9.96 7.20 -6.01
CA PRO A 218 11.19 7.48 -6.76
C PRO A 218 12.15 6.28 -6.80
N LEU A 219 12.16 5.42 -5.79
CA LEU A 219 12.95 4.18 -5.84
C LEU A 219 12.44 3.22 -6.91
N THR A 220 11.12 3.04 -6.98
CA THR A 220 10.47 2.21 -8.00
C THR A 220 10.64 2.83 -9.39
N TRP A 221 10.59 4.16 -9.51
CA TRP A 221 10.89 4.85 -10.76
C TRP A 221 12.30 4.51 -11.25
N LYS A 222 13.32 4.65 -10.38
CA LYS A 222 14.71 4.31 -10.70
C LYS A 222 14.86 2.83 -11.07
N ALA A 223 14.14 1.93 -10.39
CA ALA A 223 14.12 0.51 -10.69
C ALA A 223 13.55 0.23 -12.10
N ILE A 224 12.44 0.88 -12.46
CA ILE A 224 11.82 0.79 -13.79
C ILE A 224 12.77 1.31 -14.88
N ASP A 225 13.46 2.42 -14.62
CA ASP A 225 14.42 2.99 -15.58
C ASP A 225 15.63 2.08 -15.79
N ARG A 226 16.14 1.46 -14.72
CA ARG A 226 17.21 0.46 -14.81
C ARG A 226 16.76 -0.78 -15.58
N GLU A 227 15.56 -1.29 -15.33
CA GLU A 227 14.99 -2.42 -16.09
C GLU A 227 14.90 -2.09 -17.58
N ALA A 228 14.48 -0.88 -17.93
CA ALA A 228 14.35 -0.47 -19.33
C ALA A 228 15.69 -0.19 -20.03
N ALA A 229 16.73 0.17 -19.26
CA ALA A 229 18.07 0.41 -19.77
C ALA A 229 18.90 -0.88 -19.90
N GLN A 230 18.49 -1.97 -19.25
CA GLN A 230 19.11 -3.26 -19.47
C GLN A 230 18.86 -3.68 -20.93
N PRO A 231 19.92 -4.04 -21.68
CA PRO A 231 19.73 -4.61 -23.00
C PRO A 231 18.79 -5.81 -22.87
N PRO A 232 17.86 -6.03 -23.82
CA PRO A 232 17.06 -7.24 -23.81
C PRO A 232 18.04 -8.40 -23.66
N ALA A 233 17.76 -9.30 -22.69
CA ALA A 233 18.62 -10.46 -22.42
C ALA A 233 19.05 -11.01 -23.77
N GLU A 234 20.36 -10.99 -24.04
CA GLU A 234 20.90 -11.40 -25.32
C GLU A 234 20.38 -12.81 -25.53
N GLN A 235 19.38 -12.96 -26.40
CA GLN A 235 18.92 -14.27 -26.79
C GLN A 235 20.16 -14.89 -27.40
N ILE A 236 20.64 -15.98 -26.80
CA ILE A 236 21.68 -16.80 -27.40
C ILE A 236 21.07 -17.26 -28.73
N THR A 237 21.39 -16.56 -29.81
CA THR A 237 20.90 -16.83 -31.16
C THR A 237 21.91 -17.65 -31.96
N ASP A 238 23.14 -17.77 -31.46
CA ASP A 238 24.17 -18.61 -32.04
C ASP A 238 23.75 -20.09 -31.97
N PRO A 239 23.48 -20.74 -33.12
CA PRO A 239 23.08 -22.14 -33.17
C PRO A 239 24.10 -23.09 -32.54
N ALA A 240 25.39 -22.75 -32.58
CA ALA A 240 26.45 -23.56 -31.99
C ALA A 240 26.39 -23.53 -30.46
N VAL A 241 26.15 -22.35 -29.88
CA VAL A 241 26.00 -22.21 -28.42
C VAL A 241 24.71 -22.88 -27.94
N ILE A 242 23.61 -22.76 -28.69
CA ILE A 242 22.35 -23.47 -28.40
C ILE A 242 22.57 -24.98 -28.44
N ALA A 243 23.22 -25.49 -29.50
CA ALA A 243 23.51 -26.91 -29.65
C ALA A 243 24.42 -27.45 -28.54
N GLU A 244 25.44 -26.68 -28.16
CA GLU A 244 26.35 -27.05 -27.07
C GLU A 244 25.64 -27.05 -25.70
N PHE A 245 24.77 -26.06 -25.44
CA PHE A 245 23.92 -26.06 -24.24
C PHE A 245 22.98 -27.28 -24.20
N ALA A 246 22.37 -27.63 -25.34
CA ALA A 246 21.50 -28.81 -25.45
C ALA A 246 22.28 -30.11 -25.20
N ARG A 247 23.50 -30.20 -25.73
CA ARG A 247 24.41 -31.34 -25.50
C ARG A 247 24.82 -31.44 -24.04
N LEU A 248 25.25 -30.34 -23.40
CA LEU A 248 25.60 -30.30 -21.99
C LEU A 248 24.43 -30.70 -21.10
N ARG A 249 23.22 -30.23 -21.41
CA ARG A 249 21.99 -30.61 -20.70
C ARG A 249 21.72 -32.11 -20.81
N ALA A 250 21.92 -32.70 -21.99
CA ALA A 250 21.77 -34.14 -22.22
C ALA A 250 22.84 -34.97 -21.47
N ASP A 251 24.09 -34.53 -21.49
CA ASP A 251 25.20 -35.19 -20.80
C ASP A 251 25.03 -35.14 -19.27
N ILE A 252 24.57 -34.01 -18.72
CA ILE A 252 24.26 -33.88 -17.28
C ILE A 252 23.10 -34.80 -16.91
N ALA A 253 22.02 -34.81 -17.69
CA ALA A 253 20.87 -35.69 -17.47
C ALA A 253 21.22 -37.19 -17.59
N ALA A 254 22.20 -37.54 -18.42
CA ALA A 254 22.69 -38.90 -18.56
C ALA A 254 23.60 -39.34 -17.39
N ARG A 255 24.30 -38.40 -16.76
CA ARG A 255 25.23 -38.65 -15.64
C ARG A 255 24.55 -38.63 -14.27
N ASP A 256 23.45 -37.89 -14.12
CA ASP A 256 22.66 -37.83 -12.90
C ASP A 256 21.15 -37.85 -13.23
N PRO A 257 20.50 -39.03 -13.19
CA PRO A 257 19.07 -39.15 -13.48
C PRO A 257 18.18 -38.33 -12.54
N GLY A 258 18.67 -37.97 -11.33
CA GLY A 258 17.96 -37.13 -10.37
C GLY A 258 18.02 -35.63 -10.71
N ALA A 259 18.95 -35.20 -11.56
CA ALA A 259 19.10 -33.79 -11.97
C ALA A 259 18.05 -33.33 -12.99
N ARG A 260 17.31 -34.26 -13.61
CA ARG A 260 16.23 -33.93 -14.58
C ARG A 260 15.15 -33.04 -13.98
N GLU A 261 14.78 -33.25 -12.72
CA GLU A 261 13.74 -32.44 -12.05
C GLU A 261 14.20 -31.02 -11.71
N ALA A 262 15.51 -30.78 -11.55
CA ALA A 262 16.08 -29.47 -11.23
C ALA A 262 16.37 -28.61 -12.47
N ILE A 263 16.50 -29.23 -13.64
CA ILE A 263 16.87 -28.58 -14.92
C ILE A 263 15.63 -28.11 -15.70
N ASP A 264 14.47 -28.72 -15.43
CA ASP A 264 13.20 -28.43 -16.14
C ASP A 264 12.28 -27.46 -15.37
N ALA A 265 12.67 -27.00 -14.18
CA ALA A 265 12.00 -25.97 -13.37
C ALA A 265 12.56 -24.56 -13.63
#